data_AF-A0A8J4FA69-F1
#
_entry.id   AF-A0A8J4FA69-F1
#
_cell.length_a   1.000
_cell.length_b   1.000
_cell.length_c   1.000
_cell.angle_alpha   90.00
_cell.angle_beta   90.00
_cell.angle_gamma   90.00
#
_symmetry.space_group_name_H-M   'P 1'
#
loop_
_entity.id
_entity.type
_entity.pdbx_description
1 polymer ?
#
loop_
_entity_poly.entity_id
_entity_poly.type
_entity_poly.pdbx_seq_one_letter_code
_entity_poly.pdbx_strand_id
1 'polypeptide(L)'
;GNGAASGTGCGAGGGAGGGAGGGAGGGAGGSFSLFSDGLQVLNIAMNRFTMWPQGLLSCTQLRELVVGELLVARAAEGDIERCLGALPRLQRFAVCGDSFEPSAVRNLMALQRAVADKRGLRVDVTGF
;
A
#
# COMPACT_ATOMS: atom_id res chain seq x y z
N GLY A 1 44.56 32.07 -0.02
CA GLY A 1 43.18 32.55 0.09
C GLY A 1 42.97 33.60 -0.96
N ASN A 2 42.00 33.42 -1.84
CA ASN A 2 41.53 34.44 -2.77
C ASN A 2 40.01 34.37 -2.74
N GLY A 3 39.41 35.48 -2.34
CA GLY A 3 37.98 35.71 -2.41
C GLY A 3 37.71 36.98 -3.20
N ALA A 4 36.47 37.04 -3.67
CA ALA A 4 35.63 38.22 -3.91
C ALA A 4 35.13 38.42 -5.35
N ALA A 5 33.82 38.70 -5.35
CA ALA A 5 32.98 39.41 -6.30
C ALA A 5 32.47 38.64 -7.52
N SER A 6 31.25 38.85 -8.03
CA SER A 6 29.98 39.49 -7.62
C SER A 6 29.19 39.62 -8.93
N GLY A 7 27.87 39.42 -8.94
CA GLY A 7 27.05 39.91 -10.07
C GLY A 7 25.74 39.17 -10.33
N THR A 8 24.65 39.70 -9.77
CA THR A 8 23.33 40.03 -10.40
C THR A 8 22.88 39.19 -11.61
N GLY A 9 21.73 38.53 -11.68
CA GLY A 9 20.37 38.84 -11.19
C GLY A 9 19.43 39.04 -12.40
N CYS A 10 18.31 38.29 -12.51
CA CYS A 10 17.03 38.67 -13.17
C CYS A 10 16.06 37.47 -13.29
N GLY A 11 14.75 37.73 -13.12
CA GLY A 11 13.68 36.88 -13.66
C GLY A 11 12.60 36.42 -12.68
N ALA A 12 11.57 37.25 -12.47
CA ALA A 12 10.25 36.82 -12.01
C ALA A 12 9.43 36.29 -13.20
N GLY A 13 8.58 35.27 -12.98
CA GLY A 13 7.59 34.82 -13.98
C GLY A 13 6.96 33.49 -13.58
N GLY A 14 5.64 33.48 -13.32
CA GLY A 14 4.93 32.36 -12.72
C GLY A 14 4.30 31.36 -13.68
N GLY A 15 3.36 30.58 -13.13
CA GLY A 15 2.25 29.98 -13.90
C GLY A 15 2.37 28.50 -14.26
N ALA A 16 1.67 27.69 -13.45
CA ALA A 16 0.77 26.58 -13.81
C ALA A 16 1.14 25.55 -14.92
N GLY A 17 1.05 24.28 -14.53
CA GLY A 17 0.07 23.39 -15.18
C GLY A 17 0.61 22.21 -15.98
N GLY A 18 0.22 21.01 -15.55
CA GLY A 18 -0.34 20.00 -16.45
C GLY A 18 0.62 18.98 -17.06
N GLY A 19 0.40 17.70 -16.72
CA GLY A 19 1.01 16.59 -17.45
C GLY A 19 0.84 15.24 -16.75
N ALA A 20 -0.40 14.88 -16.42
CA ALA A 20 -0.73 13.55 -15.91
C ALA A 20 -0.36 12.47 -16.94
N GLY A 21 0.66 11.67 -16.64
CA GLY A 21 0.95 10.43 -17.35
C GLY A 21 -0.07 9.36 -16.95
N GLY A 22 -1.20 9.34 -17.66
CA GLY A 22 -2.22 8.30 -17.54
C GLY A 22 -1.72 6.99 -18.14
N GLY A 23 -1.18 6.11 -17.29
CA GLY A 23 -0.98 4.70 -17.61
C GLY A 23 -2.26 3.93 -17.34
N ALA A 24 -3.08 3.72 -18.38
CA ALA A 24 -4.24 2.84 -18.34
C ALA A 24 -3.79 1.37 -18.33
N GLY A 25 -3.49 0.85 -17.14
CA GLY A 25 -3.36 -0.58 -16.89
C GLY A 25 -4.71 -1.15 -16.47
N GLY A 26 -5.52 -1.58 -17.45
CA GLY A 26 -6.75 -2.32 -17.20
C GLY A 26 -6.44 -3.70 -16.63
N GLY A 27 -6.61 -3.87 -15.33
CA GLY A 27 -6.50 -5.16 -14.65
C GLY A 27 -7.58 -5.27 -13.58
N ALA A 28 -8.68 -5.94 -13.92
CA ALA A 28 -9.70 -6.50 -13.02
C ALA A 28 -9.90 -5.80 -11.65
N GLY A 29 -10.00 -4.48 -11.63
CA GLY A 29 -10.17 -3.68 -10.43
C GLY A 29 -11.66 -3.48 -10.19
N GLY A 30 -12.35 -4.49 -9.66
CA GLY A 30 -13.70 -4.31 -9.15
C GLY A 30 -13.70 -3.10 -8.21
N SER A 31 -14.48 -2.07 -8.54
CA SER A 31 -14.53 -0.82 -7.79
C SER A 31 -15.04 -1.08 -6.38
N PHE A 32 -14.13 -1.22 -5.42
CA PHE A 32 -14.44 -1.21 -3.99
C PHE A 32 -15.01 0.14 -3.52
N SER A 33 -15.05 1.14 -4.40
CA SER A 33 -15.58 2.50 -4.18
C SER A 33 -17.02 2.53 -3.67
N LEU A 34 -17.83 1.52 -3.99
CA LEU A 34 -19.22 1.44 -3.52
C LEU A 34 -19.34 0.98 -2.05
N PHE A 35 -18.32 0.32 -1.51
CA PHE A 35 -18.34 -0.25 -0.16
C PHE A 35 -17.33 0.41 0.78
N SER A 36 -16.47 1.28 0.25
CA SER A 36 -15.34 1.88 0.98
C SER A 36 -15.73 2.74 2.18
N ASP A 37 -16.92 3.35 2.17
CA ASP A 37 -17.37 4.26 3.24
C ASP A 37 -17.83 3.54 4.52
N GLY A 38 -18.08 2.23 4.46
CA GLY A 38 -18.59 1.47 5.61
C GLY A 38 -17.80 0.21 5.95
N LEU A 39 -16.85 -0.20 5.10
CA LEU A 39 -16.15 -1.46 5.26
C LEU A 39 -15.15 -1.38 6.43
N GLN A 40 -15.45 -2.07 7.53
CA GLN A 40 -14.59 -2.13 8.71
C GLN A 40 -13.78 -3.42 8.79
N VAL A 41 -14.32 -4.54 8.33
CA VAL A 41 -13.68 -5.85 8.37
C VAL A 41 -13.73 -6.42 6.97
N LEU A 42 -12.57 -6.78 6.43
CA LEU A 42 -12.46 -7.44 5.14
C LEU A 42 -11.60 -8.68 5.27
N ASN A 43 -12.20 -9.82 4.94
CA ASN A 43 -11.47 -11.08 4.84
C ASN A 43 -11.48 -11.55 3.39
N ILE A 44 -10.28 -11.59 2.81
CA ILE A 44 -10.03 -12.09 1.47
C ILE A 44 -8.99 -13.23 1.46
N ALA A 45 -8.78 -13.88 2.60
CA ALA A 45 -7.79 -14.95 2.77
C ALA A 45 -7.91 -16.07 1.73
N MET A 46 -9.13 -16.49 1.43
CA MET A 46 -9.40 -17.64 0.55
C MET A 46 -9.61 -17.25 -0.92
N ASN A 47 -9.40 -15.99 -1.29
CA ASN A 47 -9.56 -15.56 -2.66
C ASN A 47 -8.30 -15.87 -3.48
N ARG A 48 -8.50 -16.37 -4.71
CA ARG A 48 -7.44 -16.59 -5.69
C ARG A 48 -7.10 -15.31 -6.44
N PHE A 49 -6.89 -14.22 -5.71
CA PHE A 49 -6.48 -12.97 -6.32
C PHE A 49 -5.11 -13.15 -6.98
N THR A 50 -5.04 -12.81 -8.26
CA THR A 50 -3.79 -12.87 -9.02
C THR A 50 -2.93 -11.64 -8.83
N MET A 51 -3.49 -10.57 -8.26
CA MET A 51 -2.85 -9.26 -8.07
C MET A 51 -3.44 -8.54 -6.85
N TRP A 52 -2.66 -7.63 -6.25
CA TRP A 52 -3.11 -6.81 -5.13
C TRP A 52 -4.28 -5.90 -5.56
N PRO A 53 -5.45 -5.97 -4.90
CA PRO A 53 -6.59 -5.16 -5.29
C PRO A 53 -6.38 -3.69 -4.91
N GLN A 54 -6.12 -2.85 -5.92
CA GLN A 54 -5.87 -1.42 -5.74
C GLN A 54 -7.05 -0.67 -5.08
N GLY A 55 -8.27 -1.18 -5.20
CA GLY A 55 -9.44 -0.60 -4.52
C GLY A 55 -9.42 -0.72 -3.00
N LEU A 56 -8.54 -1.56 -2.40
CA LEU A 56 -8.33 -1.58 -0.95
C LEU A 56 -7.85 -0.23 -0.42
N LEU A 57 -7.12 0.53 -1.24
CA LEU A 57 -6.61 1.86 -0.88
C LEU A 57 -7.74 2.84 -0.57
N SER A 58 -8.94 2.62 -1.09
CA SER A 58 -10.11 3.47 -0.86
C SER A 58 -10.84 3.15 0.45
N CYS A 59 -10.59 1.99 1.09
CA CYS A 59 -11.29 1.54 2.28
C CYS A 59 -10.81 2.22 3.58
N THR A 60 -10.89 3.54 3.67
CA THR A 60 -10.33 4.34 4.80
C THR A 60 -10.90 3.98 6.19
N GLN A 61 -12.07 3.34 6.23
CA GLN A 61 -12.73 2.89 7.46
C GLN A 61 -12.31 1.48 7.93
N LEU A 62 -11.44 0.80 7.16
CA LEU A 62 -11.04 -0.57 7.45
C LEU A 62 -10.23 -0.65 8.75
N ARG A 63 -10.66 -1.53 9.64
CA ARG A 63 -10.04 -1.83 10.94
C ARG A 63 -9.34 -3.18 10.93
N GLU A 64 -9.91 -4.15 10.23
CA GLU A 64 -9.37 -5.51 10.12
C GLU A 64 -9.29 -5.93 8.65
N LEU A 65 -8.09 -6.34 8.25
CA LEU A 65 -7.80 -6.85 6.91
C LEU A 65 -7.15 -8.22 7.05
N VAL A 66 -7.81 -9.25 6.54
CA VAL A 66 -7.29 -10.62 6.47
C VAL A 66 -7.02 -10.95 5.01
N VAL A 67 -5.78 -11.31 4.70
CA VAL A 67 -5.33 -11.66 3.33
C VAL A 67 -4.70 -13.04 3.30
N GLY A 68 -4.67 -13.64 2.10
CA GLY A 68 -4.10 -14.96 1.89
C GLY A 68 -2.60 -14.87 1.57
N GLU A 69 -1.84 -15.92 1.87
CA GLU A 69 -0.42 -16.01 1.55
C GLU A 69 -0.13 -15.75 0.07
N LEU A 70 -0.99 -16.24 -0.83
CA LEU A 70 -0.80 -16.11 -2.28
C LEU A 70 -0.92 -14.67 -2.72
N LEU A 71 -1.82 -13.91 -2.08
CA LEU A 71 -1.97 -12.49 -2.36
C LEU A 71 -0.76 -11.71 -1.87
N VAL A 72 -0.21 -12.08 -0.70
CA VAL A 72 1.02 -11.49 -0.16
C VAL A 72 2.23 -11.84 -1.03
N ALA A 73 2.34 -13.09 -1.50
CA ALA A 73 3.42 -13.54 -2.38
C ALA A 73 3.44 -12.80 -3.73
N ARG A 74 2.26 -12.45 -4.23
CA ARG A 74 2.06 -11.78 -5.53
C ARG A 74 1.95 -10.26 -5.44
N ALA A 75 1.92 -9.70 -4.23
CA ALA A 75 1.96 -8.26 -4.04
C ALA A 75 3.27 -7.72 -4.64
N ALA A 76 3.18 -6.62 -5.40
CA ALA A 76 4.38 -5.95 -5.84
C ALA A 76 5.11 -5.34 -4.64
N GLU A 77 6.41 -5.10 -4.78
CA GLU A 77 7.20 -4.43 -3.75
C GLU A 77 6.59 -3.06 -3.44
N GLY A 78 6.27 -2.81 -2.17
CA GLY A 78 5.63 -1.56 -1.74
C GLY A 78 4.10 -1.56 -1.78
N ASP A 79 3.43 -2.55 -2.38
CA ASP A 79 1.95 -2.55 -2.47
C ASP A 79 1.30 -2.67 -1.08
N ILE A 80 1.85 -3.55 -0.24
CA ILE A 80 1.31 -3.81 1.08
C ILE A 80 1.58 -2.60 1.99
N GLU A 81 2.78 -2.03 1.91
CA GLU A 81 3.18 -0.83 2.65
C GLU A 81 2.34 0.38 2.25
N ARG A 82 2.11 0.57 0.94
CA ARG A 82 1.21 1.60 0.43
C ARG A 82 -0.22 1.38 0.92
N CYS A 83 -0.68 0.13 0.94
CA CYS A 83 -2.00 -0.21 1.47
C CYS A 83 -2.12 0.11 2.95
N LEU A 84 -1.16 -0.29 3.76
CA LEU A 84 -1.14 0.07 5.17
C LEU A 84 -1.05 1.58 5.39
N GLY A 85 -0.27 2.31 4.59
CA GLY A 85 -0.19 3.77 4.64
C GLY A 85 -1.53 4.44 4.30
N ALA A 86 -2.28 3.89 3.35
CA ALA A 86 -3.58 4.40 2.93
C ALA A 86 -4.74 4.09 3.91
N LEU A 87 -4.53 3.15 4.84
CA LEU A 87 -5.56 2.68 5.79
C LEU A 87 -5.28 3.22 7.21
N PRO A 88 -5.66 4.47 7.53
CA PRO A 88 -5.29 5.11 8.81
C PRO A 88 -5.97 4.45 10.02
N ARG A 89 -7.10 3.77 9.83
CA ARG A 89 -7.89 3.14 10.89
C ARG A 89 -7.60 1.65 11.08
N LEU A 90 -6.67 1.09 10.32
CA LEU A 90 -6.35 -0.33 10.39
C LEU A 90 -5.67 -0.65 11.72
N GLN A 91 -6.29 -1.55 12.48
CA GLN A 91 -5.83 -2.01 13.79
C GLN A 91 -5.31 -3.44 13.73
N ARG A 92 -5.82 -4.25 12.80
CA ARG A 92 -5.44 -5.65 12.64
C ARG A 92 -5.20 -5.96 11.17
N PHE A 93 -4.03 -6.53 10.89
CA PHE A 93 -3.69 -7.09 9.60
C PHE A 93 -3.30 -8.56 9.81
N ALA A 94 -4.06 -9.48 9.23
CA ALA A 94 -3.81 -10.90 9.37
C ALA A 94 -3.44 -11.51 8.02
N VAL A 95 -2.44 -12.39 8.02
CA VAL A 95 -2.07 -13.19 6.85
C VAL A 95 -2.32 -14.65 7.17
N CYS A 96 -3.19 -15.27 6.38
CA CYS A 96 -3.52 -16.69 6.48
C CYS A 96 -2.88 -17.47 5.35
N GLY A 97 -2.24 -18.59 5.66
CA GLY A 97 -1.57 -19.42 4.68
C GLY A 97 -1.18 -20.77 5.25
N ASP A 98 -1.14 -21.80 4.42
CA ASP A 98 -0.69 -23.14 4.81
C ASP A 98 0.79 -23.36 4.44
N SER A 99 1.33 -22.58 3.51
CA SER A 99 2.71 -22.68 3.04
C SER A 99 3.21 -21.37 2.42
N PHE A 100 3.99 -20.61 3.19
CA PHE A 100 4.57 -19.35 2.72
C PHE A 100 5.73 -19.57 1.73
N GLU A 101 5.53 -19.14 0.48
CA GLU A 101 6.61 -19.06 -0.50
C GLU A 101 7.70 -18.04 -0.09
N PRO A 102 8.96 -18.17 -0.56
CA PRO A 102 10.03 -17.23 -0.22
C PRO A 102 9.69 -15.76 -0.55
N SER A 103 8.93 -15.54 -1.62
CA SER A 103 8.43 -14.21 -2.00
C SER A 103 7.47 -13.64 -0.95
N ALA A 104 6.57 -14.47 -0.42
CA ALA A 104 5.65 -14.07 0.65
C ALA A 104 6.44 -13.69 1.91
N VAL A 105 7.43 -14.49 2.29
CA VAL A 105 8.29 -14.22 3.46
C VAL A 105 9.04 -12.89 3.30
N ARG A 106 9.59 -12.61 2.12
CA ARG A 106 10.25 -11.33 1.83
C ARG A 106 9.28 -10.16 2.02
N ASN A 107 8.08 -10.27 1.49
CA ASN A 107 7.05 -9.23 1.60
C ASN A 107 6.59 -9.07 3.06
N LEU A 108 6.47 -10.15 3.83
CA LEU A 108 6.18 -10.10 5.28
C LEU A 108 7.30 -9.43 6.08
N MET A 109 8.57 -9.63 5.70
CA MET A 109 9.70 -8.95 6.35
C MET A 109 9.71 -7.44 6.06
N ALA A 110 9.38 -7.05 4.83
CA ALA A 110 9.20 -5.65 4.45
C ALA A 110 8.01 -5.03 5.20
N LEU A 111 6.91 -5.77 5.29
CA LEU A 111 5.74 -5.41 6.08
C LEU A 111 6.10 -5.16 7.55
N GLN A 112 6.86 -6.06 8.17
CA GLN A 112 7.25 -5.92 9.58
C GLN A 112 8.03 -4.62 9.83
N ARG A 113 8.88 -4.20 8.88
CA ARG A 113 9.57 -2.90 8.95
C ARG A 113 8.59 -1.74 8.82
N ALA A 114 7.66 -1.79 7.87
CA ALA A 114 6.67 -0.73 7.68
C ALA A 114 5.70 -0.60 8.88
N VAL A 115 5.38 -1.71 9.54
CA VAL A 115 4.49 -1.72 10.72
C VAL A 115 5.20 -1.27 11.98
N ALA A 116 6.53 -1.41 12.07
CA ALA A 116 7.30 -0.90 13.21
C ALA A 116 7.08 0.61 13.43
N ASP A 117 6.87 1.36 12.33
CA ASP A 117 6.58 2.80 12.38
C ASP A 117 5.12 3.11 12.71
N LYS A 118 4.21 2.14 12.54
CA LYS A 118 2.76 2.32 12.71
C LYS A 118 2.29 1.82 14.07
N ARG A 119 2.27 2.74 15.04
CA ARG A 119 1.80 2.45 16.41
C ARG A 119 0.36 1.93 16.42
N GLY A 120 0.17 0.76 17.02
CA GLY A 120 -1.15 0.18 17.29
C GLY A 120 -1.69 -0.79 16.23
N LEU A 121 -1.00 -0.97 15.10
CA LEU A 121 -1.33 -2.01 14.14
C LEU A 121 -0.78 -3.36 14.62
N ARG A 122 -1.67 -4.34 14.76
CA ARG A 122 -1.31 -5.74 15.06
C ARG A 122 -1.20 -6.52 13.77
N VAL A 123 -0.08 -7.22 13.59
CA VAL A 123 0.13 -8.14 12.48
C VAL A 123 0.08 -9.56 13.02
N ASP A 124 -0.91 -10.32 12.56
CA ASP A 124 -1.04 -11.74 12.87
C ASP A 124 -0.64 -12.54 11.63
N VAL A 125 0.27 -13.50 11.75
CA VAL A 125 0.56 -14.47 10.69
C VAL A 125 0.12 -15.82 11.21
N THR A 126 -0.86 -16.42 10.54
CA THR A 126 -1.45 -17.70 10.91
C THR A 126 -1.24 -18.70 9.78
N GLY A 127 -0.58 -19.81 10.11
CA GLY A 127 -0.34 -20.94 9.23
C GLY A 127 0.30 -22.08 10.01
N PHE A 128 -0.28 -23.27 9.93
CA PHE A 128 0.18 -24.48 10.62
C PHE A 128 0.14 -25.66 9.66
#